data_AF-A0A919MIT7-F1
#
_entry.id   AF-A0A919MIT7-F1
#
_cell.length_a   1.000
_cell.length_b   1.000
_cell.length_c   1.000
_cell.angle_alpha   90.00
_cell.angle_beta   90.00
_cell.angle_gamma   90.00
#
_symmetry.space_group_name_H-M   'P 1'
#
loop_
_entity.id
_entity.type
_entity.pdbx_description
1 polymer ?
#
loop_
_entity_poly.entity_id
_entity_poly.type
_entity_poly.pdbx_seq_one_letter_code
_entity_poly.pdbx_strand_id
1 'polypeptide(L)'
;MSISSTVLVFVVIPLGVILLVAALVFSGSDRGRRTRRYRPGRPYDFQPMWFLASPEQVGALAHAGQHQARAIEAPILEDATGAPVLAGSTGGASDSW
;
A
#
# COMPACT_ATOMS: atom_id res chain seq x y z
N MET A 1 -42.47 -33.20 -3.73
CA MET A 1 -41.30 -32.46 -4.25
C MET A 1 -41.05 -32.90 -5.68
N SER A 2 -40.96 -31.96 -6.63
CA SER A 2 -40.59 -32.28 -8.02
C SER A 2 -39.07 -32.21 -8.20
N ILE A 3 -38.53 -32.94 -9.19
CA ILE A 3 -37.09 -32.92 -9.52
C ILE A 3 -36.62 -31.49 -9.78
N SER A 4 -37.41 -30.70 -10.52
CA SER A 4 -37.13 -29.29 -10.79
C SER A 4 -37.03 -28.46 -9.50
N SER A 5 -37.93 -28.69 -8.53
CA SER A 5 -37.89 -28.01 -7.24
C SER A 5 -36.65 -28.38 -6.43
N THR A 6 -36.26 -29.65 -6.43
CA THR A 6 -35.04 -30.12 -5.74
C THR A 6 -33.79 -29.47 -6.34
N VAL A 7 -33.66 -29.44 -7.67
CA VAL A 7 -32.51 -28.84 -8.34
C VAL A 7 -32.44 -27.33 -8.09
N LEU A 8 -33.57 -26.63 -8.18
CA LEU A 8 -33.63 -25.18 -7.93
C LEU A 8 -33.13 -24.85 -6.51
N VAL A 9 -33.65 -25.56 -5.51
CA VAL A 9 -33.39 -25.25 -4.10
C VAL A 9 -31.98 -25.66 -3.67
N PHE A 10 -31.53 -26.85 -4.06
CA PHE A 10 -30.28 -27.41 -3.53
C PHE A 10 -29.05 -27.15 -4.40
N VAL A 11 -29.23 -26.70 -5.65
CA VAL A 11 -28.10 -26.46 -6.57
C VAL A 11 -28.08 -25.00 -7.02
N VAL A 12 -29.18 -24.51 -7.58
CA VAL A 12 -29.21 -23.19 -8.22
C VAL A 12 -29.09 -22.07 -7.18
N ILE A 13 -29.89 -22.12 -6.11
CA ILE A 13 -29.84 -21.08 -5.06
C ILE A 13 -28.44 -21.00 -4.39
N PRO A 14 -27.85 -22.11 -3.90
CA PRO A 14 -26.53 -22.05 -3.28
C PRO A 14 -25.44 -21.56 -4.24
N LEU A 15 -25.46 -22.03 -5.50
CA LEU A 15 -24.52 -21.59 -6.51
C LEU A 15 -24.67 -20.09 -6.81
N GLY A 16 -25.92 -19.61 -6.89
CA GLY A 16 -26.22 -18.18 -7.07
C GLY A 16 -25.67 -17.32 -5.94
N VAL A 17 -25.81 -17.77 -4.69
CA VAL A 17 -25.26 -17.08 -3.52
C VAL A 17 -23.73 -17.04 -3.57
N ILE A 18 -23.07 -18.17 -3.89
CA ILE A 18 -21.61 -18.22 -4.01
C ILE A 18 -21.12 -17.27 -5.10
N LEU A 19 -21.76 -17.28 -6.27
CA LEU A 19 -21.39 -16.40 -7.38
C LEU A 19 -21.61 -14.94 -7.05
N LEU A 20 -22.70 -14.60 -6.35
CA LEU A 20 -22.97 -13.25 -5.89
C LEU A 20 -21.86 -12.77 -4.94
N VAL A 21 -21.54 -13.55 -3.90
CA VAL A 21 -20.48 -13.22 -2.94
C VAL A 21 -19.13 -13.09 -3.65
N ALA A 22 -18.79 -14.02 -4.54
CA ALA A 22 -17.56 -13.97 -5.32
C ALA A 22 -17.52 -12.68 -6.18
N ALA A 23 -18.60 -12.35 -6.87
CA ALA A 23 -18.69 -11.13 -7.66
C ALA A 23 -18.48 -9.89 -6.80
N LEU A 24 -19.10 -9.81 -5.62
CA LEU A 24 -18.91 -8.69 -4.69
C LEU A 24 -17.44 -8.58 -4.25
N VAL A 25 -16.84 -9.67 -3.79
CA VAL A 25 -15.43 -9.72 -3.33
C VAL A 25 -14.48 -9.29 -4.46
N PHE A 26 -14.70 -9.78 -5.68
CA PHE A 26 -13.81 -9.50 -6.79
C PHE A 26 -14.09 -8.15 -7.46
N SER A 27 -15.29 -7.59 -7.35
CA SER A 27 -15.64 -6.27 -7.90
C SER A 27 -14.89 -5.13 -7.20
N GLY A 28 -14.65 -5.24 -5.89
CA GLY A 28 -13.87 -4.27 -5.11
C GLY A 28 -12.37 -4.53 -5.14
N SER A 29 -11.93 -5.67 -5.69
CA SER A 29 -10.50 -5.93 -5.87
C SER A 29 -10.00 -5.05 -7.00
N ASP A 30 -9.40 -3.91 -6.66
CA ASP A 30 -8.64 -3.09 -7.61
C ASP A 30 -7.40 -3.91 -8.01
N ARG A 31 -7.63 -4.86 -8.93
CA ARG A 31 -6.68 -5.86 -9.40
C ARG A 31 -5.48 -5.19 -10.08
N GLY A 32 -5.61 -3.91 -10.44
CA GLY A 32 -4.54 -3.03 -10.95
C GLY A 32 -3.64 -2.41 -9.87
N ARG A 33 -4.03 -2.39 -8.58
CA ARG A 33 -3.18 -1.85 -7.49
C ARG A 33 -2.10 -2.81 -7.01
N ARG A 34 -2.16 -4.10 -7.35
CA ARG A 34 -1.30 -5.14 -6.78
C ARG A 34 0.21 -4.97 -7.06
N THR A 35 0.63 -4.02 -7.87
CA THR A 35 2.06 -3.86 -8.18
C THR A 35 2.33 -2.52 -8.85
N ARG A 36 2.06 -1.40 -8.17
CA ARG A 36 3.00 -0.28 -8.35
C ARG A 36 4.22 -0.66 -7.54
N ARG A 37 5.17 -1.36 -8.17
CA ARG A 37 6.52 -1.44 -7.64
C ARG A 37 7.13 -0.06 -7.85
N TYR A 38 7.73 0.51 -6.81
CA TYR A 38 8.49 1.75 -7.00
C TYR A 38 9.55 1.52 -8.08
N ARG A 39 9.71 2.50 -8.96
CA ARG A 39 10.76 2.51 -9.98
C ARG A 39 11.67 3.71 -9.69
N PRO A 40 12.99 3.51 -9.57
CA PRO A 40 13.95 4.61 -9.52
C PRO A 40 13.68 5.64 -10.61
N GLY A 41 13.79 6.94 -10.27
CA GLY A 41 13.51 8.04 -11.20
C GLY A 41 12.03 8.39 -11.40
N ARG A 42 11.09 7.70 -10.74
CA ARG A 42 9.66 8.09 -10.71
C ARG A 42 9.32 8.82 -9.41
N PRO A 43 8.38 9.79 -9.43
CA PRO A 43 7.85 10.39 -8.22
C PRO A 43 7.34 9.32 -7.24
N TYR A 44 7.62 9.50 -5.95
CA TYR A 44 7.20 8.58 -4.91
C TYR A 44 5.75 8.90 -4.49
N ASP A 45 4.78 8.21 -5.08
CA ASP A 45 3.34 8.38 -4.79
C ASP A 45 2.82 7.41 -3.69
N PHE A 46 3.72 6.70 -3.02
CA PHE A 46 3.33 5.75 -1.97
C PHE A 46 3.14 6.45 -0.63
N GLN A 47 2.29 5.88 0.23
CA GLN A 47 2.16 6.36 1.60
C GLN A 47 3.52 6.25 2.31
N PRO A 48 3.94 7.28 3.07
CA PRO A 48 5.16 7.20 3.87
C PRO A 48 5.00 6.11 4.92
N MET A 49 5.97 5.20 4.99
CA MET A 49 5.99 4.14 5.98
C MET A 49 7.38 3.99 6.58
N TRP A 50 7.43 3.73 7.89
CA TRP A 50 8.66 3.45 8.61
C TRP A 50 8.71 1.97 8.94
N PHE A 51 9.78 1.31 8.49
CA PHE A 51 10.06 -0.06 8.88
C PHE A 51 10.80 -0.02 10.22
N LEU A 52 10.18 -0.61 11.24
CA LEU A 52 10.77 -0.75 12.57
C LEU A 52 11.42 -2.12 12.66
N ALA A 53 12.61 -2.20 13.28
CA ALA A 53 13.29 -3.48 13.50
C ALA A 53 12.51 -4.42 14.44
N SER A 54 11.75 -3.83 15.37
CA SER A 54 10.95 -4.53 16.40
C SER A 54 9.60 -3.82 16.60
N PRO A 55 8.61 -4.09 15.74
CA PRO A 55 7.31 -3.40 15.78
C PRO A 55 6.56 -3.62 17.10
N GLU A 56 6.74 -4.78 17.74
CA GLU A 56 6.11 -5.14 19.02
C GLU A 56 6.57 -4.25 20.19
N GLN A 57 7.79 -3.72 20.14
CA GLN A 57 8.35 -2.87 21.20
C GLN A 57 7.82 -1.42 21.12
N VAL A 58 7.33 -1.00 19.95
CA VAL A 58 6.89 0.39 19.70
C VAL A 58 5.42 0.60 20.05
N GLY A 59 4.58 -0.44 20.01
CA GLY A 59 3.17 -0.35 20.43
C GLY A 59 2.98 0.07 21.89
N ALA A 60 3.94 -0.27 22.76
CA ALA A 60 3.95 0.13 24.17
C ALA A 60 4.31 1.62 24.36
N LEU A 61 5.12 2.20 23.45
CA LEU A 61 5.54 3.61 23.51
C LEU A 61 4.53 4.55 22.84
N ALA A 62 3.69 4.07 21.93
CA ALA A 62 2.70 4.88 21.23
C ALA A 62 1.61 5.50 22.14
N HIS A 63 1.46 5.01 23.37
CA HIS A 63 0.54 5.57 24.39
C HIS A 63 1.21 6.67 25.25
N ALA A 64 2.53 6.88 25.12
CA ALA A 64 3.24 7.98 25.77
C ALA A 64 3.28 9.17 24.80
N GLY A 65 2.29 10.05 24.92
CA GLY A 65 2.15 11.22 24.06
C GLY A 65 3.38 12.14 24.05
N GLN A 66 3.52 12.82 22.91
CA GLN A 66 4.31 14.04 22.72
C GLN A 66 5.84 13.89 22.68
N HIS A 67 6.35 13.31 21.60
CA HIS A 67 7.64 13.74 21.06
C HIS A 67 7.39 14.63 19.84
N GLN A 68 7.44 15.95 20.04
CA GLN A 68 7.65 16.88 18.93
C GLN A 68 9.03 16.58 18.33
N ALA A 69 9.05 15.84 17.23
CA ALA A 69 10.28 15.58 16.51
C ALA A 69 10.85 16.92 16.02
N ARG A 70 11.97 17.36 16.61
CA ARG A 70 12.74 18.50 16.12
C ARG A 70 13.11 18.21 14.66
N ALA A 71 12.73 19.11 13.75
CA ALA A 71 13.09 18.98 12.35
C ALA A 71 14.62 18.84 12.23
N ILE A 72 15.08 17.74 11.65
CA ILE A 72 16.48 17.55 11.29
C ILE A 72 16.73 18.49 10.10
N GLU A 73 17.72 19.37 10.23
CA GLU A 73 18.11 20.29 9.17
C GLU A 73 18.61 19.46 7.97
N ALA A 74 17.90 19.53 6.85
CA ALA A 74 18.25 18.75 5.67
C ALA A 74 19.53 19.32 5.03
N PRO A 75 20.50 18.48 4.64
CA PRO A 75 21.67 18.96 3.92
C PRO A 75 21.26 19.53 2.56
N ILE A 76 21.92 20.61 2.15
CA ILE A 76 21.75 21.19 0.81
C ILE A 76 22.30 20.16 -0.19
N LEU A 77 21.46 19.71 -1.11
CA LEU A 77 21.87 18.82 -2.18
C LEU A 77 22.49 19.66 -3.30
N GLU A 78 23.63 19.22 -3.81
CA GLU A 78 24.33 19.85 -4.92
C GLU A 78 24.32 18.91 -6.13
N ASP A 79 24.07 19.45 -7.32
CA ASP A 79 24.21 18.69 -8.57
C ASP A 79 25.70 18.48 -8.92
N ALA A 80 26.00 17.68 -9.94
CA ALA A 80 27.36 17.43 -10.44
C ALA A 80 28.13 18.71 -10.85
N THR A 81 27.42 19.83 -11.03
CA THR A 81 27.98 21.16 -11.31
C THR A 81 28.17 22.03 -10.07
N GLY A 82 27.90 21.53 -8.86
CA GLY A 82 27.98 22.27 -7.60
C GLY A 82 26.85 23.28 -7.38
N ALA A 83 25.78 23.22 -8.18
CA ALA A 83 24.63 24.11 -8.01
C ALA A 83 23.67 23.55 -6.96
N PRO A 84 23.13 24.37 -6.04
CA PRO A 84 22.15 23.91 -5.06
C PRO A 84 20.86 23.50 -5.79
N VAL A 85 20.42 22.26 -5.56
CA VAL A 85 19.19 21.71 -6.15
C VAL A 85 18.19 21.40 -5.05
N LEU A 86 16.91 21.75 -5.28
CA LEU A 86 15.83 21.25 -4.43
C LEU A 86 15.76 19.74 -4.59
N ALA A 87 15.73 19.01 -3.46
CA ALA A 87 15.41 17.59 -3.46
C ALA A 87 14.04 17.43 -4.15
N GLY A 88 14.02 16.90 -5.37
CA GLY A 88 12.77 16.50 -6.00
C GLY A 88 12.06 15.46 -5.12
N SER A 89 10.74 15.33 -5.23
CA SER A 89 9.93 14.33 -4.50
C SER A 89 10.20 12.87 -4.92
N THR A 90 11.33 12.62 -5.58
CA THR A 90 11.73 11.31 -6.10
C THR A 90 12.57 10.61 -5.03
N GLY A 91 12.09 9.47 -4.56
CA GLY A 91 12.73 8.67 -3.51
C GLY A 91 14.15 8.26 -3.88
N GLY A 92 15.05 8.39 -2.91
CA GLY A 92 16.51 8.29 -3.05
C GLY A 92 17.05 6.90 -3.36
N ALA A 93 17.02 6.52 -4.63
CA ALA A 93 17.98 5.61 -5.22
C ALA A 93 18.24 6.09 -6.66
N SER A 94 19.23 6.97 -6.84
CA SER A 94 19.82 7.17 -8.16
C SER A 94 20.68 5.94 -8.46
N ASP A 95 20.29 5.14 -9.45
CA ASP A 95 21.00 3.94 -9.92
C ASP A 95 22.37 4.29 -10.56
N SER A 96 23.31 4.82 -9.78
CA SER A 96 24.72 4.93 -10.17
C SER A 96 25.56 4.10 -9.21
N TRP A 97 25.79 2.84 -9.59
CA TRP A 97 26.93 2.06 -9.12
C TRP A 97 28.15 2.37 -9.99
#